data_AF-A0A962NB38-F1
#
_entry.id   AF-A0A962NB38-F1
#
_cell.length_a   1.000
_cell.length_b   1.000
_cell.length_c   1.000
_cell.angle_alpha   90.00
_cell.angle_beta   90.00
_cell.angle_gamma   90.00
#
_symmetry.space_group_name_H-M   'P 1'
#
loop_
_entity.id
_entity.type
_entity.pdbx_description
1 polymer ?
#
loop_
_entity_poly.entity_id
_entity_poly.type
_entity_poly.pdbx_seq_one_letter_code
_entity_poly.pdbx_strand_id
1 'polypeptide(L)'
;QIQTKFRDEIRPRFGVMRAREFLMKDAYSFHLDQDCLGRTYQQMYDAYAAIFTRLGLRFRAVAADSGAIGGKSSHEFHVLADSGEDALAVSDTSDYAANVELAEALAPVAGADGSAVLEKVATPGQRTIDELCSFLSITPAQCVKTLLLKSSTGLLAVCLRGDHELNEIKLAKLTTFEGEPAFASEAEVREHFACSPGYLGPVGLPARIPLLVDRSAAVLTDFVCGANEDGQHLRGANWHRDVGERQIVDLRKVVAGDPSPDGQGQLQIVRGIEVGHVFQLGQTYAESMSATVLDEQGKARVMYMGCYGVGVSRIVAAAIEQNHDERGIRWPAPMAPFQVVLCCIGANQSPAVAEAAEQLYRAMQSAGIEVALDDRGLRPGVMFADLELIGIPHRLVISERGLAQQQIEYRARSSSENELWPLADALTQLQQRLQ
;
A
#
# COMPACT_ATOMS: atom_id res chain seq x y z
N GLN A 1 -13.38 -18.77 -6.57
CA GLN A 1 -13.30 -18.76 -8.04
C GLN A 1 -12.09 -17.96 -8.49
N ILE A 2 -11.68 -18.09 -9.75
CA ILE A 2 -10.73 -17.17 -10.41
C ILE A 2 -11.46 -16.66 -11.66
N GLN A 3 -11.82 -15.39 -11.67
CA GLN A 3 -12.74 -14.85 -12.67
C GLN A 3 -12.47 -13.37 -12.92
N THR A 4 -12.62 -12.96 -14.18
CA THR A 4 -12.52 -11.58 -14.63
C THR A 4 -13.57 -10.71 -13.94
N LYS A 5 -13.12 -9.60 -13.35
CA LYS A 5 -13.94 -8.59 -12.70
C LYS A 5 -13.93 -7.31 -13.51
N PHE A 6 -14.99 -6.53 -13.35
CA PHE A 6 -15.11 -5.20 -13.92
C PHE A 6 -15.34 -4.18 -12.81
N ARG A 7 -14.58 -3.09 -12.82
CA ARG A 7 -14.79 -1.91 -11.96
C ARG A 7 -14.63 -0.67 -12.83
N ASP A 8 -15.65 0.18 -12.87
CA ASP A 8 -15.57 1.44 -13.62
C ASP A 8 -14.76 2.48 -12.83
N GLU A 9 -13.44 2.24 -12.78
CA GLU A 9 -12.49 3.13 -12.12
C GLU A 9 -12.53 4.50 -12.79
N ILE A 10 -12.70 5.56 -11.98
CA ILE A 10 -12.83 6.95 -12.44
C ILE A 10 -11.56 7.37 -13.18
N ARG A 11 -10.40 6.91 -12.70
CA ARG A 11 -9.09 7.20 -13.27
C ARG A 11 -8.27 5.92 -13.41
N PRO A 12 -8.50 5.10 -14.46
CA PRO A 12 -7.68 3.94 -14.75
C PRO A 12 -6.24 4.38 -15.06
N ARG A 13 -5.25 3.77 -14.41
CA ARG A 13 -3.84 4.16 -14.48
C ARG A 13 -2.93 2.98 -14.13
N PHE A 14 -1.63 3.13 -14.34
CA PHE A 14 -0.63 2.12 -13.94
C PHE A 14 -0.83 0.73 -14.58
N GLY A 15 -1.37 0.70 -15.80
CA GLY A 15 -1.57 -0.54 -16.56
C GLY A 15 -2.47 -1.53 -15.83
N VAL A 16 -1.98 -2.75 -15.62
CA VAL A 16 -2.73 -3.85 -14.98
C VAL A 16 -2.87 -3.69 -13.46
N MET A 17 -2.17 -2.73 -12.84
CA MET A 17 -2.34 -2.46 -11.40
C MET A 17 -3.71 -1.87 -11.08
N ARG A 18 -4.19 -0.96 -11.95
CA ARG A 18 -5.46 -0.24 -11.77
C ARG A 18 -6.22 -0.11 -13.09
N ALA A 19 -6.62 -1.28 -13.60
CA ALA A 19 -7.43 -1.44 -14.81
C ALA A 19 -8.93 -1.52 -14.50
N ARG A 20 -9.77 -1.32 -15.52
CA ARG A 20 -11.22 -1.53 -15.42
C ARG A 20 -11.61 -2.99 -15.46
N GLU A 21 -10.89 -3.79 -16.24
CA GLU A 21 -11.05 -5.24 -16.32
C GLU A 21 -9.80 -5.92 -15.77
N PHE A 22 -9.96 -6.85 -14.83
CA PHE A 22 -8.83 -7.51 -14.17
C PHE A 22 -9.21 -8.91 -13.66
N LEU A 23 -8.23 -9.81 -13.58
CA LEU A 23 -8.44 -11.15 -13.04
C LEU A 23 -8.32 -11.12 -11.52
N MET A 24 -9.33 -11.67 -10.83
CA MET A 24 -9.34 -11.78 -9.37
C MET A 24 -9.66 -13.20 -8.96
N LYS A 25 -8.91 -13.69 -7.97
CA LYS A 25 -9.31 -14.84 -7.17
C LYS A 25 -10.12 -14.33 -6.00
N ASP A 26 -11.39 -14.65 -5.94
CA ASP A 26 -12.29 -14.32 -4.84
C ASP A 26 -12.88 -15.60 -4.25
N ALA A 27 -12.85 -15.70 -2.93
CA ALA A 27 -13.41 -16.80 -2.15
C ALA A 27 -14.37 -16.24 -1.10
N TYR A 28 -15.42 -17.01 -0.81
CA TYR A 28 -16.43 -16.69 0.20
C TYR A 28 -16.61 -17.92 1.07
N SER A 29 -16.68 -17.72 2.38
CA SER A 29 -16.91 -18.78 3.37
C SER A 29 -18.13 -18.46 4.21
N PHE A 30 -18.80 -19.50 4.69
CA PHE A 30 -20.09 -19.41 5.40
C PHE A 30 -20.02 -20.27 6.65
N HIS A 31 -20.40 -19.69 7.79
CA HIS A 31 -20.16 -20.25 9.12
C HIS A 31 -21.38 -20.10 10.02
N LEU A 32 -21.55 -21.01 10.97
CA LEU A 32 -22.62 -20.94 11.97
C LEU A 32 -22.31 -19.93 13.08
N ASP A 33 -21.04 -19.74 13.39
CA ASP A 33 -20.58 -18.90 14.49
C ASP A 33 -19.29 -18.14 14.13
N GLN A 34 -18.99 -17.15 14.98
CA GLN A 34 -17.86 -16.25 14.85
C GLN A 34 -16.50 -16.97 15.00
N ASP A 35 -16.42 -18.03 15.81
CA ASP A 35 -15.17 -18.75 16.05
C ASP A 35 -14.78 -19.58 14.83
N CYS A 36 -15.76 -20.19 14.17
CA CYS A 36 -15.58 -20.92 12.92
C CYS A 36 -15.12 -19.98 11.80
N LEU A 37 -15.76 -18.79 11.68
CA LEU A 37 -15.30 -17.73 10.79
C LEU A 37 -13.84 -17.33 11.10
N GLY A 38 -13.51 -17.14 12.37
CA GLY A 38 -12.15 -16.79 12.81
C GLY A 38 -11.10 -17.83 12.41
N ARG A 39 -11.41 -19.13 12.53
CA ARG A 39 -10.50 -20.20 12.09
C ARG A 39 -10.28 -20.19 10.59
N THR A 40 -11.34 -20.08 9.78
CA THR A 40 -11.21 -20.03 8.31
C THR A 40 -10.54 -18.74 7.85
N TYR A 41 -10.75 -17.63 8.54
CA TYR A 41 -10.03 -16.39 8.32
C TYR A 41 -8.52 -16.58 8.47
N GLN A 42 -8.06 -17.22 9.57
CA GLN A 42 -6.64 -17.51 9.77
C GLN A 42 -6.09 -18.46 8.70
N GLN A 43 -6.85 -19.50 8.32
CA GLN A 43 -6.45 -20.41 7.24
C GLN A 43 -6.25 -19.66 5.90
N MET A 44 -7.12 -18.69 5.60
CA MET A 44 -7.00 -17.89 4.38
C MET A 44 -5.83 -16.90 4.45
N TYR A 45 -5.58 -16.32 5.62
CA TYR A 45 -4.39 -15.50 5.88
C TYR A 45 -3.10 -16.31 5.62
N ASP A 46 -2.99 -17.49 6.24
CA ASP A 46 -1.82 -18.36 6.11
C ASP A 46 -1.64 -18.85 4.66
N ALA A 47 -2.75 -19.19 3.99
CA ALA A 47 -2.73 -19.57 2.58
C ALA A 47 -2.22 -18.43 1.68
N TYR A 48 -2.59 -17.18 1.97
CA TYR A 48 -2.13 -16.02 1.19
C TYR A 48 -0.66 -15.74 1.44
N ALA A 49 -0.23 -15.80 2.70
CA ALA A 49 1.18 -15.72 3.04
C ALA A 49 2.00 -16.78 2.30
N ALA A 50 1.51 -18.03 2.26
CA ALA A 50 2.14 -19.11 1.50
C ALA A 50 2.14 -18.87 -0.01
N ILE A 51 1.05 -18.33 -0.59
CA ILE A 51 0.99 -17.97 -2.02
C ILE A 51 2.07 -16.94 -2.35
N PHE A 52 2.12 -15.82 -1.62
CA PHE A 52 3.06 -14.73 -1.94
C PHE A 52 4.52 -15.12 -1.66
N THR A 53 4.75 -15.94 -0.63
CA THR A 53 6.07 -16.56 -0.38
C THR A 53 6.48 -17.46 -1.54
N ARG A 54 5.59 -18.34 -2.01
CA ARG A 54 5.84 -19.23 -3.16
C ARG A 54 6.04 -18.50 -4.47
N LEU A 55 5.49 -17.28 -4.61
CA LEU A 55 5.73 -16.41 -5.76
C LEU A 55 7.08 -15.67 -5.68
N GLY A 56 7.81 -15.79 -4.56
CA GLY A 56 9.10 -15.14 -4.37
C GLY A 56 9.00 -13.63 -4.15
N LEU A 57 7.88 -13.14 -3.61
CA LEU A 57 7.63 -11.72 -3.39
C LEU A 57 8.01 -11.31 -1.96
N ARG A 58 8.57 -10.10 -1.80
CA ARG A 58 8.69 -9.44 -0.50
C ARG A 58 7.39 -8.73 -0.20
N PHE A 59 6.65 -9.22 0.80
CA PHE A 59 5.33 -8.70 1.15
C PHE A 59 5.17 -8.52 2.67
N ARG A 60 4.13 -7.77 3.05
CA ARG A 60 3.64 -7.63 4.42
C ARG A 60 2.13 -7.78 4.45
N ALA A 61 1.63 -8.51 5.45
CA ALA A 61 0.23 -8.45 5.79
C ALA A 61 0.04 -7.36 6.84
N VAL A 62 -0.92 -6.47 6.63
CA VAL A 62 -1.14 -5.29 7.47
C VAL A 62 -2.60 -5.25 7.91
N ALA A 63 -2.84 -4.84 9.15
CA ALA A 63 -4.19 -4.55 9.61
C ALA A 63 -4.76 -3.38 8.78
N ALA A 64 -6.01 -3.52 8.34
CA ALA A 64 -6.64 -2.58 7.43
C ALA A 64 -8.06 -2.22 7.85
N ASP A 65 -8.56 -1.09 7.35
CA ASP A 65 -9.96 -0.75 7.53
C ASP A 65 -10.87 -1.75 6.81
N SER A 66 -12.00 -2.10 7.42
CA SER A 66 -13.02 -2.93 6.78
C SER A 66 -13.84 -2.15 5.74
N GLY A 67 -13.79 -0.81 5.79
CA GLY A 67 -14.44 0.08 4.85
C GLY A 67 -15.94 -0.20 4.68
N ALA A 68 -16.43 0.08 3.47
CA ALA A 68 -17.83 -0.13 3.08
C ALA A 68 -18.25 -1.60 2.97
N ILE A 69 -17.29 -2.53 2.93
CA ILE A 69 -17.55 -3.98 2.89
C ILE A 69 -18.11 -4.45 4.25
N GLY A 70 -17.79 -3.73 5.33
CA GLY A 70 -18.22 -4.07 6.69
C GLY A 70 -17.39 -5.19 7.30
N GLY A 71 -17.46 -5.31 8.63
CA GLY A 71 -16.68 -6.29 9.40
C GLY A 71 -15.94 -5.68 10.58
N LYS A 72 -15.34 -6.54 11.41
CA LYS A 72 -14.53 -6.13 12.57
C LYS A 72 -13.03 -6.33 12.39
N SER A 73 -12.64 -7.23 11.48
CA SER A 73 -11.25 -7.62 11.27
C SER A 73 -10.96 -7.74 9.78
N SER A 74 -9.90 -7.06 9.33
CA SER A 74 -9.45 -7.09 7.96
C SER A 74 -7.92 -7.00 7.88
N HIS A 75 -7.32 -7.75 6.94
CA HIS A 75 -5.88 -7.68 6.66
C HIS A 75 -5.65 -7.57 5.15
N GLU A 76 -4.86 -6.58 4.76
CA GLU A 76 -4.35 -6.40 3.40
C GLU A 76 -2.97 -7.05 3.26
N PHE A 77 -2.71 -7.64 2.11
CA PHE A 77 -1.41 -8.17 1.74
C PHE A 77 -0.79 -7.24 0.70
N HIS A 78 0.35 -6.66 1.04
CA HIS A 78 1.04 -5.67 0.23
C HIS A 78 2.39 -6.18 -0.24
N VAL A 79 2.63 -6.13 -1.54
CA VAL A 79 4.00 -6.27 -2.08
C VAL A 79 4.72 -4.95 -1.88
N LEU A 80 5.90 -5.00 -1.26
CA LEU A 80 6.68 -3.79 -0.96
C LEU A 80 7.32 -3.25 -2.25
N ALA A 81 6.94 -2.03 -2.62
CA ALA A 81 7.45 -1.32 -3.79
C ALA A 81 7.22 0.19 -3.63
N ASP A 82 8.21 1.01 -3.98
CA ASP A 82 8.14 2.48 -3.84
C ASP A 82 7.00 3.11 -4.65
N SER A 83 6.62 2.46 -5.76
CA SER A 83 5.49 2.83 -6.62
C SER A 83 4.11 2.47 -6.06
N GLY A 84 4.05 1.79 -4.92
CA GLY A 84 2.80 1.46 -4.23
C GLY A 84 1.94 2.69 -3.94
N GLU A 85 0.62 2.57 -4.03
CA GLU A 85 -0.32 3.66 -3.71
C GLU A 85 -0.56 3.78 -2.20
N ASP A 86 -0.38 2.70 -1.46
CA ASP A 86 -0.69 2.62 -0.02
C ASP A 86 0.54 2.90 0.84
N ALA A 87 0.32 3.63 1.93
CA ALA A 87 1.33 3.86 2.96
C ALA A 87 1.08 2.91 4.12
N LEU A 88 2.12 2.17 4.51
CA LEU A 88 2.07 1.16 5.56
C LEU A 88 2.92 1.64 6.74
N ALA A 89 2.35 1.65 7.93
CA ALA A 89 3.07 1.84 9.17
C ALA A 89 3.52 0.48 9.71
N VAL A 90 4.83 0.27 9.78
CA VAL A 90 5.45 -1.01 10.20
C VAL A 90 6.40 -0.73 11.35
N SER A 91 6.34 -1.52 12.42
CA SER A 91 7.32 -1.42 13.51
C SER A 91 8.71 -1.86 13.04
N ASP A 92 9.75 -1.19 13.53
CA ASP A 92 11.14 -1.56 13.32
C ASP A 92 11.64 -2.69 14.23
N THR A 93 10.86 -3.08 15.25
CA THR A 93 11.27 -4.11 16.24
C THR A 93 10.27 -5.24 16.43
N SER A 94 9.02 -5.10 15.98
CA SER A 94 7.97 -6.10 16.10
C SER A 94 7.28 -6.42 14.77
N ASP A 95 6.33 -7.36 14.80
CA ASP A 95 5.50 -7.70 13.65
C ASP A 95 4.32 -6.73 13.44
N TYR A 96 4.22 -5.65 14.21
CA TYR A 96 3.15 -4.66 14.02
C TYR A 96 3.24 -4.06 12.62
N ALA A 97 2.13 -4.18 11.89
CA ALA A 97 1.96 -3.53 10.59
C ALA A 97 0.49 -3.18 10.37
N ALA A 98 0.25 -1.94 9.96
CA ALA A 98 -1.09 -1.44 9.65
C ALA A 98 -1.04 -0.49 8.45
N ASN A 99 -2.13 -0.41 7.69
CA ASN A 99 -2.32 0.70 6.77
C ASN A 99 -2.33 2.01 7.58
N VAL A 100 -1.67 3.07 7.11
CA VAL A 100 -1.62 4.39 7.79
C VAL A 100 -3.03 4.93 8.07
N GLU A 101 -4.01 4.54 7.26
CA GLU A 101 -5.42 4.85 7.45
C GLU A 101 -6.02 4.26 8.74
N LEU A 102 -5.50 3.12 9.21
CA LEU A 102 -5.93 2.46 10.45
C LEU A 102 -4.98 2.70 11.63
N ALA A 103 -3.67 2.83 11.36
CA ALA A 103 -2.64 2.84 12.39
C ALA A 103 -2.91 3.88 13.49
N GLU A 104 -2.96 3.44 14.76
CA GLU A 104 -3.21 4.32 15.90
C GLU A 104 -2.05 5.29 16.11
N ALA A 105 -2.37 6.57 16.35
CA ALA A 105 -1.40 7.51 16.87
C ALA A 105 -1.50 7.56 18.40
N LEU A 106 -0.47 7.04 19.08
CA LEU A 106 -0.43 7.06 20.54
C LEU A 106 -0.46 8.49 21.08
N ALA A 107 -1.16 8.68 22.20
CA ALA A 107 -1.18 9.96 22.88
C ALA A 107 0.21 10.28 23.44
N PRO A 108 0.80 11.45 23.10
CA PRO A 108 2.06 11.85 23.71
C PRO A 108 1.87 12.20 25.18
N VAL A 109 2.97 12.16 25.93
CA VAL A 109 3.00 12.61 27.33
C VAL A 109 2.87 14.14 27.36
N ALA A 110 1.96 14.65 28.18
CA ALA A 110 1.80 16.09 28.36
C ALA A 110 3.06 16.72 29.00
N GLY A 111 3.47 17.86 28.45
CA GLY A 111 4.56 18.67 28.99
C GLY A 111 4.13 19.54 30.17
N ALA A 112 5.00 20.47 30.57
CA ALA A 112 4.64 21.51 31.53
C ALA A 112 3.62 22.50 30.93
N ASP A 113 2.77 23.07 31.79
CA ASP A 113 1.82 24.10 31.40
C ASP A 113 2.53 25.32 30.81
N GLY A 114 1.94 25.88 29.75
CA GLY A 114 2.41 27.12 29.15
C GLY A 114 2.11 28.34 30.01
N SER A 115 2.95 29.36 29.90
CA SER A 115 2.81 30.60 30.66
C SER A 115 2.85 31.85 29.78
N ALA A 116 2.97 31.71 28.47
CA ALA A 116 3.04 32.85 27.56
C ALA A 116 1.70 33.60 27.56
N VAL A 117 1.78 34.93 27.43
CA VAL A 117 0.60 35.78 27.26
C VAL A 117 0.05 35.57 25.84
N LEU A 118 -1.28 35.52 25.71
CA LEU A 118 -1.92 35.43 24.41
C LEU A 118 -1.72 36.76 23.66
N GLU A 119 -1.02 36.70 22.53
CA GLU A 119 -0.71 37.88 21.71
C GLU A 119 -1.21 37.68 20.29
N LYS A 120 -1.79 38.73 19.71
CA LYS A 120 -2.15 38.77 18.28
C LYS A 120 -0.96 39.28 17.48
N VAL A 121 -0.63 38.57 16.41
CA VAL A 121 0.53 38.85 15.54
C VAL A 121 0.04 39.02 14.10
N ALA A 122 0.46 40.11 13.47
CA ALA A 122 0.18 40.36 12.07
C ALA A 122 1.04 39.46 11.17
N THR A 123 0.38 38.65 10.34
CA THR A 123 0.96 37.67 9.43
C THR A 123 0.30 37.77 8.04
N PRO A 124 0.33 38.94 7.39
CA PRO A 124 -0.34 39.14 6.11
C PRO A 124 0.25 38.21 5.04
N GLY A 125 -0.64 37.51 4.33
CA GLY A 125 -0.27 36.62 3.24
C GLY A 125 0.26 35.24 3.66
N GLN A 126 0.40 34.96 4.96
CA GLN A 126 0.88 33.67 5.46
C GLN A 126 -0.33 32.76 5.73
N ARG A 127 -0.58 31.78 4.86
CA ARG A 127 -1.78 30.93 4.88
C ARG A 127 -1.48 29.47 5.16
N THR A 128 -0.24 29.04 4.94
CA THR A 128 0.22 27.67 5.22
C THR A 128 1.09 27.62 6.47
N ILE A 129 1.24 26.43 7.05
CA ILE A 129 2.13 26.24 8.21
C ILE A 129 3.58 26.55 7.84
N ASP A 130 4.04 26.16 6.65
CA ASP A 130 5.43 26.39 6.22
C ASP A 130 5.74 27.89 6.07
N GLU A 131 4.81 28.65 5.48
CA GLU A 131 4.88 30.11 5.39
C GLU A 131 4.92 30.76 6.78
N LEU A 132 4.01 30.36 7.67
CA LEU A 132 3.92 30.87 9.03
C LEU A 132 5.19 30.57 9.84
N CYS A 133 5.70 29.34 9.74
CA CYS A 133 6.91 28.89 10.43
C CYS A 133 8.13 29.69 9.96
N SER A 134 8.26 29.89 8.65
CA SER A 134 9.32 30.70 8.05
C SER A 134 9.23 32.16 8.50
N PHE A 135 8.02 32.73 8.50
CA PHE A 135 7.79 34.13 8.86
C PHE A 135 8.06 34.42 10.35
N LEU A 136 7.60 33.55 11.25
CA LEU A 136 7.73 33.74 12.70
C LEU A 136 8.99 33.08 13.28
N SER A 137 9.80 32.40 12.47
CA SER A 137 10.96 31.62 12.92
C SER A 137 10.61 30.59 14.00
N ILE A 138 9.55 29.82 13.75
CA ILE A 138 9.05 28.74 14.62
C ILE A 138 9.00 27.42 13.85
N THR A 139 8.69 26.33 14.54
CA THR A 139 8.53 25.00 13.94
C THR A 139 7.06 24.59 13.82
N PRO A 140 6.70 23.72 12.87
CA PRO A 140 5.34 23.19 12.75
C PRO A 140 4.81 22.53 14.03
N ALA A 141 5.71 21.94 14.84
CA ALA A 141 5.38 21.32 16.13
C ALA A 141 4.90 22.33 17.20
N GLN A 142 5.09 23.63 16.98
CA GLN A 142 4.60 24.72 17.85
C GLN A 142 3.27 25.31 17.35
N CYS A 143 2.76 24.83 16.21
CA CYS A 143 1.57 25.35 15.57
C CYS A 143 0.39 24.39 15.74
N VAL A 144 -0.81 24.95 15.82
CA VAL A 144 -2.08 24.23 15.75
C VAL A 144 -2.83 24.68 14.49
N LYS A 145 -3.04 23.73 13.57
CA LYS A 145 -3.92 23.88 12.40
C LYS A 145 -5.35 23.66 12.81
N THR A 146 -6.26 24.50 12.32
CA THR A 146 -7.71 24.31 12.48
C THR A 146 -8.34 24.09 11.11
N LEU A 147 -8.97 22.93 10.95
CA LEU A 147 -9.70 22.54 9.75
C LEU A 147 -11.19 22.63 10.06
N LEU A 148 -11.96 23.18 9.13
CA LEU A 148 -13.41 23.23 9.22
C LEU A 148 -14.00 22.20 8.27
N LEU A 149 -14.73 21.24 8.80
CA LEU A 149 -15.37 20.17 8.05
C LEU A 149 -16.88 20.27 8.14
N LYS A 150 -17.54 19.68 7.15
CA LYS A 150 -18.99 19.47 7.12
C LYS A 150 -19.32 18.10 7.71
N SER A 151 -20.46 18.06 8.37
CA SER A 151 -21.15 16.86 8.87
C SER A 151 -22.63 16.97 8.51
N SER A 152 -23.39 15.90 8.70
CA SER A 152 -24.86 15.90 8.52
C SER A 152 -25.57 16.91 9.43
N THR A 153 -24.98 17.24 10.58
CA THR A 153 -25.55 18.10 11.63
C THR A 153 -25.05 19.54 11.58
N GLY A 154 -24.14 19.87 10.65
CA GLY A 154 -23.57 21.20 10.49
C GLY A 154 -22.05 21.17 10.35
N LEU A 155 -21.38 22.18 10.91
CA LEU A 155 -19.93 22.33 10.82
C LEU A 155 -19.22 21.77 12.05
N LEU A 156 -18.01 21.26 11.84
CA LEU A 156 -17.13 20.69 12.85
C LEU A 156 -15.73 21.27 12.71
N ALA A 157 -15.15 21.75 13.81
CA ALA A 157 -13.75 22.16 13.84
C ALA A 157 -12.86 21.00 14.27
N VAL A 158 -11.77 20.79 13.55
CA VAL A 158 -10.75 19.79 13.87
C VAL A 158 -9.40 20.47 14.04
N CYS A 159 -8.74 20.25 15.17
CA CYS A 159 -7.39 20.75 15.43
C CYS A 159 -6.33 19.65 15.34
N LEU A 160 -5.26 19.95 14.62
CA LEU A 160 -4.08 19.10 14.44
C LEU A 160 -2.81 19.90 14.74
N ARG A 161 -1.72 19.23 15.13
CA ARG A 161 -0.40 19.86 15.19
C ARG A 161 0.06 20.25 13.78
N GLY A 162 0.86 21.31 13.65
CA GLY A 162 1.23 21.91 12.37
C GLY A 162 1.87 20.95 11.36
N ASP A 163 2.59 19.95 11.84
CA ASP A 163 3.25 18.88 11.08
C ASP A 163 2.37 17.65 10.78
N HIS A 164 1.14 17.59 11.27
CA HIS A 164 0.29 16.39 11.13
C HIS A 164 -0.84 16.57 10.11
N GLU A 165 -1.17 15.51 9.39
CA GLU A 165 -2.30 15.46 8.46
C GLU A 165 -3.52 14.80 9.07
N LEU A 166 -4.72 15.24 8.65
CA LEU A 166 -5.98 14.62 9.02
C LEU A 166 -6.05 13.20 8.43
N ASN A 167 -6.48 12.25 9.25
CA ASN A 167 -6.95 10.96 8.82
C ASN A 167 -8.48 10.98 8.78
N GLU A 168 -9.03 11.12 7.57
CA GLU A 168 -10.47 11.22 7.33
C GLU A 168 -11.22 9.93 7.71
N ILE A 169 -10.56 8.77 7.62
CA ILE A 169 -11.15 7.48 7.99
C ILE A 169 -11.31 7.38 9.52
N LYS A 170 -10.32 7.83 10.29
CA LYS A 170 -10.45 7.91 11.75
C LYS A 170 -11.58 8.86 12.15
N LEU A 171 -11.68 10.02 11.51
CA LEU A 171 -12.76 10.98 11.74
C LEU A 171 -14.13 10.35 11.44
N ALA A 172 -14.29 9.70 10.29
CA ALA A 172 -15.55 9.09 9.85
C ALA A 172 -16.06 7.98 10.79
N LYS A 173 -15.18 7.37 11.60
CA LYS A 173 -15.51 6.32 12.57
C LYS A 173 -15.91 6.84 13.95
N LEU A 174 -15.74 8.13 14.22
CA LEU A 174 -16.12 8.69 15.51
C LEU A 174 -17.65 8.72 15.60
N THR A 175 -18.20 8.26 16.72
CA THR A 175 -19.65 8.32 16.98
C THR A 175 -20.18 9.76 17.04
N THR A 176 -19.29 10.73 17.22
CA THR A 176 -19.61 12.16 17.24
C THR A 176 -19.54 12.81 15.86
N PHE A 177 -19.13 12.07 14.83
CA PHE A 177 -19.13 12.52 13.44
C PHE A 177 -20.21 11.77 12.66
N GLU A 178 -21.06 12.52 11.96
CA GLU A 178 -22.10 11.96 11.10
C GLU A 178 -21.93 12.50 9.67
N GLY A 179 -21.97 11.60 8.68
CA GLY A 179 -21.80 11.93 7.27
C GLY A 179 -20.43 11.56 6.70
N GLU A 180 -20.12 12.05 5.49
CA GLU A 180 -18.81 11.89 4.86
C GLU A 180 -17.94 13.11 5.15
N PRO A 181 -16.66 12.93 5.53
CA PRO A 181 -15.73 14.04 5.71
C PRO A 181 -15.62 14.89 4.44
N ALA A 182 -15.97 16.16 4.55
CA ALA A 182 -15.80 17.12 3.47
C ALA A 182 -15.36 18.47 4.06
N PHE A 183 -14.35 19.09 3.45
CA PHE A 183 -13.91 20.42 3.89
C PHE A 183 -14.99 21.47 3.62
N ALA A 184 -15.14 22.42 4.55
CA ALA A 184 -15.93 23.61 4.32
C ALA A 184 -15.30 24.46 3.21
N SER A 185 -16.13 25.03 2.34
CA SER A 185 -15.70 25.99 1.32
C SER A 185 -15.29 27.31 1.95
N GLU A 186 -14.49 28.11 1.25
CA GLU A 186 -14.12 29.45 1.73
C GLU A 186 -15.35 30.33 2.02
N ALA A 187 -16.43 30.20 1.24
CA ALA A 187 -17.66 30.94 1.45
C ALA A 187 -18.31 30.58 2.80
N GLU A 188 -18.40 29.29 3.12
CA GLU A 188 -18.95 28.80 4.40
C GLU A 188 -18.05 29.18 5.58
N VAL A 189 -16.73 29.17 5.39
CA VAL A 189 -15.80 29.69 6.40
C VAL A 189 -16.08 31.16 6.68
N ARG A 190 -16.23 32.00 5.63
CA ARG A 190 -16.48 33.44 5.77
C ARG A 190 -17.84 33.78 6.36
N GLU A 191 -18.83 32.90 6.23
CA GLU A 191 -20.15 33.07 6.83
C GLU A 191 -20.09 33.00 8.37
N HIS A 192 -19.18 32.18 8.90
CA HIS A 192 -19.06 31.97 10.35
C HIS A 192 -17.85 32.65 10.99
N PHE A 193 -16.84 33.01 10.19
CA PHE A 193 -15.58 33.59 10.62
C PHE A 193 -15.22 34.78 9.74
N ALA A 194 -14.59 35.80 10.30
CA ALA A 194 -14.15 36.98 9.55
C ALA A 194 -12.82 36.77 8.81
N CYS A 195 -12.57 35.55 8.30
CA CYS A 195 -11.30 35.19 7.67
C CYS A 195 -11.42 34.13 6.57
N SER A 196 -10.38 34.02 5.75
CA SER A 196 -10.11 32.92 4.83
C SER A 196 -9.58 31.67 5.57
N PRO A 197 -9.65 30.49 4.93
CA PRO A 197 -8.77 29.37 5.27
C PRO A 197 -7.31 29.80 5.40
N GLY A 198 -6.62 29.26 6.41
CA GLY A 198 -5.25 29.66 6.77
C GLY A 198 -5.15 30.60 7.97
N TYR A 199 -6.23 31.30 8.34
CA TYR A 199 -6.28 32.14 9.56
C TYR A 199 -7.29 31.63 10.61
N LEU A 200 -7.86 30.44 10.39
CA LEU A 200 -8.76 29.79 11.35
C LEU A 200 -8.00 29.26 12.56
N GLY A 201 -8.58 29.45 13.74
CA GLY A 201 -8.02 28.98 15.00
C GLY A 201 -9.09 28.55 16.01
N PRO A 202 -8.68 27.81 17.07
CA PRO A 202 -9.60 27.32 18.08
C PRO A 202 -10.08 28.39 19.06
N VAL A 203 -9.35 29.49 19.20
CA VAL A 203 -9.67 30.58 20.12
C VAL A 203 -10.84 31.40 19.59
N GLY A 204 -11.89 31.54 20.38
CA GLY A 204 -13.10 32.26 19.97
C GLY A 204 -13.98 31.50 18.96
N LEU A 205 -13.83 30.18 18.84
CA LEU A 205 -14.76 29.35 18.07
C LEU A 205 -16.19 29.50 18.62
N PRO A 206 -17.21 29.70 17.76
CA PRO A 206 -18.59 29.73 18.21
C PRO A 206 -18.98 28.42 18.91
N ALA A 207 -19.63 28.50 20.07
CA ALA A 207 -20.01 27.33 20.89
C ALA A 207 -20.91 26.30 20.17
N ARG A 208 -21.57 26.70 19.07
CA ARG A 208 -22.39 25.81 18.23
C ARG A 208 -21.57 24.89 17.31
N ILE A 209 -20.28 25.20 17.11
CA ILE A 209 -19.37 24.41 16.27
C ILE A 209 -18.59 23.52 17.22
N PRO A 210 -18.83 22.19 17.21
CA PRO A 210 -18.07 21.28 18.05
C PRO A 210 -16.59 21.30 17.65
N LEU A 211 -15.72 21.03 18.63
CA LEU A 211 -14.27 21.04 18.45
C LEU A 211 -13.69 19.67 18.81
N LEU A 212 -13.12 18.99 17.82
CA LEU A 212 -12.29 17.81 18.02
C LEU A 212 -10.82 18.21 17.95
N VAL A 213 -10.01 17.70 18.87
CA VAL A 213 -8.58 17.99 18.93
C VAL A 213 -7.82 16.68 18.92
N ASP A 214 -6.85 16.57 18.00
CA ASP A 214 -5.96 15.42 17.97
C ASP A 214 -5.14 15.32 19.25
N ARG A 215 -4.90 14.09 19.72
CA ARG A 215 -4.11 13.80 20.93
C ARG A 215 -2.76 14.55 20.95
N SER A 216 -2.06 14.64 19.81
CA SER A 216 -0.79 15.36 19.74
C SER A 216 -0.93 16.87 19.79
N ALA A 217 -2.03 17.42 19.26
CA ALA A 217 -2.33 18.85 19.40
C ALA A 217 -2.73 19.20 20.84
N ALA A 218 -3.48 18.33 21.51
CA ALA A 218 -4.05 18.59 22.83
C ALA A 218 -3.01 18.79 23.94
N VAL A 219 -1.78 18.29 23.75
CA VAL A 219 -0.68 18.46 24.71
C VAL A 219 0.19 19.70 24.45
N LEU A 220 -0.04 20.42 23.35
CA LEU A 220 0.71 21.64 23.06
C LEU A 220 0.35 22.74 24.08
N THR A 221 1.37 23.52 24.43
CA THR A 221 1.24 24.73 25.23
C THR A 221 1.87 25.90 24.50
N ASP A 222 1.46 27.12 24.84
CA ASP A 222 1.94 28.38 24.24
C ASP A 222 1.97 28.36 22.70
N PHE A 223 1.01 27.67 22.09
CA PHE A 223 1.03 27.37 20.66
C PHE A 223 0.64 28.56 19.80
N VAL A 224 0.97 28.47 18.52
CA VAL A 224 0.56 29.43 17.49
C VAL A 224 -0.62 28.86 16.70
N CYS A 225 -1.67 29.65 16.52
CA CYS A 225 -2.85 29.27 15.74
C CYS A 225 -3.44 30.47 15.00
N GLY A 226 -4.37 30.25 14.07
CA GLY A 226 -5.10 31.35 13.44
C GLY A 226 -5.86 32.23 14.45
N ALA A 227 -6.08 33.50 14.11
CA ALA A 227 -6.81 34.44 14.97
C ALA A 227 -8.30 34.58 14.63
N ASN A 228 -8.82 33.80 13.66
CA ASN A 228 -10.15 33.96 13.06
C ASN A 228 -10.35 35.34 12.40
N GLU A 229 -9.25 35.96 11.95
CA GLU A 229 -9.19 37.27 11.30
C GLU A 229 -8.13 37.22 10.18
N ASP A 230 -8.46 37.76 9.01
CA ASP A 230 -7.55 37.75 7.86
C ASP A 230 -6.21 38.44 8.16
N GLY A 231 -5.11 37.75 7.85
CA GLY A 231 -3.76 38.29 8.04
C GLY A 231 -3.28 38.32 9.48
N GLN A 232 -3.95 37.62 10.41
CA GLN A 232 -3.60 37.60 11.83
C GLN A 232 -3.52 36.17 12.37
N HIS A 233 -2.52 35.92 13.22
CA HIS A 233 -2.39 34.72 14.03
C HIS A 233 -2.33 35.09 15.52
N LEU A 234 -2.56 34.11 16.39
CA LEU A 234 -2.35 34.19 17.82
C LEU A 234 -1.09 33.42 18.19
N ARG A 235 -0.31 33.96 19.13
CA ARG A 235 0.86 33.32 19.72
C ARG A 235 0.65 33.20 21.23
N GLY A 236 1.16 32.12 21.82
CA GLY A 236 1.04 31.89 23.26
C GLY A 236 -0.33 31.37 23.70
N ALA A 237 -1.09 30.75 22.78
CA ALA A 237 -2.40 30.19 23.08
C ALA A 237 -2.28 28.92 23.94
N ASN A 238 -3.22 28.75 24.88
CA ASN A 238 -3.27 27.62 25.79
C ASN A 238 -4.69 27.05 25.89
N TRP A 239 -4.80 25.73 25.82
CA TRP A 239 -6.07 25.04 25.69
C TRP A 239 -7.06 25.26 26.85
N HIS A 240 -6.57 25.37 28.09
CA HIS A 240 -7.45 25.57 29.25
C HIS A 240 -7.84 27.03 29.49
N ARG A 241 -7.00 27.97 29.03
CA ARG A 241 -7.21 29.41 29.24
C ARG A 241 -8.01 30.05 28.11
N ASP A 242 -7.70 29.69 26.87
CA ASP A 242 -8.14 30.43 25.68
C ASP A 242 -9.16 29.68 24.81
N VAL A 243 -9.32 28.37 25.02
CA VAL A 243 -10.18 27.50 24.20
C VAL A 243 -11.27 26.87 25.08
N GLY A 244 -12.48 26.80 24.53
CA GLY A 244 -13.64 26.23 25.22
C GLY A 244 -13.66 24.70 25.27
N GLU A 245 -14.88 24.16 25.36
CA GLU A 245 -15.13 22.72 25.38
C GLU A 245 -14.59 22.04 24.12
N ARG A 246 -13.95 20.88 24.30
CA ARG A 246 -13.29 20.13 23.24
C ARG A 246 -13.29 18.64 23.55
N GLN A 247 -13.32 17.82 22.51
CA GLN A 247 -13.12 16.38 22.61
C GLN A 247 -11.74 16.00 22.10
N ILE A 248 -10.96 15.26 22.90
CA ILE A 248 -9.63 14.78 22.49
C ILE A 248 -9.77 13.37 21.90
N VAL A 249 -9.34 13.19 20.65
CA VAL A 249 -9.46 11.92 19.90
C VAL A 249 -8.25 11.71 18.99
N ASP A 250 -8.06 10.50 18.47
CA ASP A 250 -7.02 10.23 17.44
C ASP A 250 -7.55 10.64 16.07
N LEU A 251 -6.96 11.68 15.47
CA LEU A 251 -7.40 12.25 14.20
C LEU A 251 -6.32 12.28 13.14
N ARG A 252 -5.06 12.06 13.51
CA ARG A 252 -3.94 12.21 12.57
C ARG A 252 -3.56 10.91 11.88
N LYS A 253 -2.91 11.06 10.72
CA LYS A 253 -2.06 10.01 10.17
C LYS A 253 -0.79 9.87 11.02
N VAL A 254 -0.34 8.63 11.20
CA VAL A 254 0.97 8.35 11.79
C VAL A 254 2.09 8.77 10.83
N VAL A 255 3.24 9.12 11.39
CA VAL A 255 4.45 9.53 10.65
C VAL A 255 5.63 8.66 11.04
N ALA A 256 6.68 8.63 10.22
CA ALA A 256 7.89 7.89 10.54
C ALA A 256 8.51 8.41 11.85
N GLY A 257 8.91 7.49 12.73
CA GLY A 257 9.44 7.78 14.07
C GLY A 257 8.39 7.88 15.17
N ASP A 258 7.10 7.80 14.85
CA ASP A 258 6.06 7.65 15.88
C ASP A 258 6.28 6.35 16.69
N PRO A 259 5.97 6.33 17.99
CA PRO A 259 6.05 5.10 18.77
C PRO A 259 5.04 4.07 18.26
N SER A 260 5.45 2.81 18.17
CA SER A 260 4.57 1.73 17.74
C SER A 260 3.43 1.50 18.75
N PRO A 261 2.17 1.34 18.31
CA PRO A 261 1.02 1.14 19.19
C PRO A 261 1.06 -0.12 20.04
N ASP A 262 1.86 -1.12 19.64
CA ASP A 262 2.09 -2.34 20.41
C ASP A 262 3.16 -2.18 21.53
N GLY A 263 3.70 -0.96 21.69
CA GLY A 263 4.69 -0.62 22.69
C GLY A 263 6.12 -1.06 22.32
N GLN A 264 6.35 -1.57 21.11
CA GLN A 264 7.65 -2.08 20.68
C GLN A 264 8.19 -1.29 19.50
N GLY A 265 9.22 -0.46 19.76
CA GLY A 265 9.94 0.29 18.74
C GLY A 265 9.18 1.49 18.18
N GLN A 266 9.53 1.86 16.95
CA GLN A 266 8.99 3.01 16.23
C GLN A 266 8.46 2.60 14.86
N LEU A 267 7.52 3.39 14.35
CA LEU A 267 6.90 3.19 13.04
C LEU A 267 7.82 3.68 11.93
N GLN A 268 8.06 2.83 10.95
CA GLN A 268 8.56 3.17 9.63
C GLN A 268 7.38 3.25 8.66
N ILE A 269 7.42 4.21 7.74
CA ILE A 269 6.43 4.32 6.67
C ILE A 269 7.03 3.77 5.39
N VAL A 270 6.44 2.69 4.88
CA VAL A 270 6.84 2.05 3.62
C VAL A 270 5.69 2.07 2.62
N ARG A 271 6.00 1.90 1.32
CA ARG A 271 5.00 1.87 0.25
C ARG A 271 4.67 0.43 -0.15
N GLY A 272 3.39 0.19 -0.39
CA GLY A 272 2.85 -1.12 -0.71
C GLY A 272 1.90 -1.11 -1.89
N ILE A 273 1.94 -2.18 -2.70
CA ILE A 273 0.92 -2.49 -3.69
C ILE A 273 0.02 -3.59 -3.08
N GLU A 274 -1.23 -3.24 -2.79
CA GLU A 274 -2.22 -4.20 -2.28
C GLU A 274 -2.49 -5.30 -3.31
N VAL A 275 -2.08 -6.53 -3.04
CA VAL A 275 -2.24 -7.70 -3.92
C VAL A 275 -3.28 -8.70 -3.41
N GLY A 276 -3.71 -8.58 -2.16
CA GLY A 276 -4.79 -9.39 -1.61
C GLY A 276 -5.37 -8.81 -0.33
N HIS A 277 -6.57 -9.25 0.02
CA HIS A 277 -7.32 -8.72 1.15
C HIS A 277 -8.21 -9.82 1.74
N VAL A 278 -8.19 -9.98 3.06
CA VAL A 278 -9.03 -10.94 3.79
C VAL A 278 -9.93 -10.22 4.79
N PHE A 279 -11.23 -10.48 4.74
CA PHE A 279 -12.25 -9.82 5.55
C PHE A 279 -13.09 -10.80 6.37
N GLN A 280 -13.44 -10.40 7.59
CA GLN A 280 -14.56 -10.98 8.34
C GLN A 280 -15.81 -10.13 8.16
N LEU A 281 -16.69 -10.51 7.23
CA LEU A 281 -17.91 -9.75 6.89
C LEU A 281 -18.97 -9.79 7.99
N GLY A 282 -18.89 -10.77 8.90
CA GLY A 282 -19.94 -11.00 9.88
C GLY A 282 -21.25 -11.41 9.21
N GLN A 283 -22.37 -10.84 9.66
CA GLN A 283 -23.70 -11.24 9.20
C GLN A 283 -24.33 -10.25 8.20
N THR A 284 -23.67 -9.12 7.91
CA THR A 284 -24.25 -7.98 7.16
C THR A 284 -24.94 -8.37 5.85
N TYR A 285 -24.26 -9.16 4.99
CA TYR A 285 -24.84 -9.61 3.72
C TYR A 285 -25.90 -10.70 3.93
N ALA A 286 -25.67 -11.63 4.85
CA ALA A 286 -26.62 -12.70 5.13
C ALA A 286 -27.95 -12.17 5.69
N GLU A 287 -27.92 -11.16 6.57
CA GLU A 287 -29.11 -10.49 7.10
C GLU A 287 -29.91 -9.81 6.00
N SER A 288 -29.24 -8.95 5.20
CA SER A 288 -29.90 -8.20 4.13
C SER A 288 -30.51 -9.10 3.04
N MET A 289 -29.92 -10.27 2.80
CA MET A 289 -30.41 -11.26 1.83
C MET A 289 -31.31 -12.34 2.45
N SER A 290 -31.58 -12.29 3.75
CA SER A 290 -32.33 -13.33 4.48
C SER A 290 -31.73 -14.75 4.34
N ALA A 291 -30.40 -14.85 4.23
CA ALA A 291 -29.69 -16.12 4.11
C ALA A 291 -29.54 -16.78 5.49
N THR A 292 -30.29 -17.86 5.73
CA THR A 292 -30.29 -18.59 7.00
C THR A 292 -30.09 -20.10 6.81
N VAL A 293 -29.61 -20.76 7.86
CA VAL A 293 -29.50 -22.23 7.96
C VAL A 293 -30.06 -22.69 9.30
N LEU A 294 -30.47 -23.94 9.41
CA LEU A 294 -30.87 -24.53 10.69
C LEU A 294 -29.62 -24.93 11.48
N ASP A 295 -29.56 -24.55 12.75
CA ASP A 295 -28.56 -25.08 13.68
C ASP A 295 -28.89 -26.52 14.12
N GLU A 296 -28.02 -27.11 14.93
CA GLU A 296 -28.18 -28.47 15.45
C GLU A 296 -29.47 -28.65 16.29
N GLN A 297 -30.04 -27.55 16.79
CA GLN A 297 -31.30 -27.54 17.54
C GLN A 297 -32.52 -27.29 16.64
N GLY A 298 -32.32 -27.20 15.32
CA GLY A 298 -33.38 -26.94 14.34
C GLY A 298 -33.85 -25.47 14.32
N LYS A 299 -33.08 -24.55 14.91
CA LYS A 299 -33.41 -23.11 14.92
C LYS A 299 -32.73 -22.42 13.74
N ALA A 300 -33.47 -21.55 13.06
CA ALA A 300 -32.92 -20.71 12.00
C ALA A 300 -31.86 -19.75 12.57
N ARG A 301 -30.67 -19.76 11.96
CA ARG A 301 -29.54 -18.89 12.24
C ARG A 301 -29.09 -18.16 10.98
N VAL A 302 -28.80 -16.88 11.12
CA VAL A 302 -28.14 -16.10 10.07
C VAL A 302 -26.67 -16.49 10.05
N MET A 303 -26.17 -16.86 8.86
CA MET A 303 -24.79 -17.30 8.68
C MET A 303 -23.79 -16.13 8.82
N TYR A 304 -22.64 -16.42 9.41
CA TYR A 304 -21.46 -15.56 9.38
C TYR A 304 -20.70 -15.77 8.08
N MET A 305 -20.20 -14.69 7.49
CA MET A 305 -19.51 -14.71 6.20
C MET A 305 -18.09 -14.16 6.30
N GLY A 306 -17.20 -14.72 5.50
CA GLY A 306 -15.88 -14.16 5.21
C GLY A 306 -15.65 -14.05 3.71
N CYS A 307 -14.92 -13.04 3.25
CA CYS A 307 -14.51 -12.93 1.86
C CYS A 307 -13.01 -12.66 1.74
N TYR A 308 -12.43 -13.17 0.66
CA TYR A 308 -10.98 -13.24 0.50
C TYR A 308 -10.59 -13.03 -0.96
N GLY A 309 -9.97 -11.89 -1.26
CA GLY A 309 -9.60 -11.44 -2.61
C GLY A 309 -8.10 -11.48 -2.85
N VAL A 310 -7.69 -11.85 -4.06
CA VAL A 310 -6.31 -11.69 -4.58
C VAL A 310 -6.41 -11.15 -6.00
N GLY A 311 -5.75 -10.02 -6.27
CA GLY A 311 -5.66 -9.43 -7.59
C GLY A 311 -4.63 -10.18 -8.45
N VAL A 312 -5.06 -11.20 -9.18
CA VAL A 312 -4.16 -12.08 -9.96
C VAL A 312 -3.41 -11.29 -11.03
N SER A 313 -4.11 -10.43 -11.78
CA SER A 313 -3.45 -9.56 -12.77
C SER A 313 -2.50 -8.55 -12.13
N ARG A 314 -2.85 -8.04 -10.94
CA ARG A 314 -2.06 -7.03 -10.22
C ARG A 314 -0.74 -7.61 -9.68
N ILE A 315 -0.73 -8.88 -9.26
CA ILE A 315 0.48 -9.59 -8.82
C ILE A 315 1.59 -9.52 -9.87
N VAL A 316 1.25 -9.67 -11.16
CA VAL A 316 2.23 -9.65 -12.25
C VAL A 316 2.95 -8.30 -12.30
N ALA A 317 2.22 -7.19 -12.24
CA ALA A 317 2.83 -5.87 -12.19
C ALA A 317 3.59 -5.63 -10.88
N ALA A 318 3.03 -6.04 -9.74
CA ALA A 318 3.70 -5.88 -8.45
C ALA A 318 5.04 -6.62 -8.40
N ALA A 319 5.14 -7.79 -9.03
CA ALA A 319 6.39 -8.52 -9.18
C ALA A 319 7.42 -7.77 -10.03
N ILE A 320 7.00 -7.12 -11.12
CA ILE A 320 7.89 -6.31 -11.97
C ILE A 320 8.35 -5.05 -11.24
N GLU A 321 7.44 -4.33 -10.59
CA GLU A 321 7.76 -3.13 -9.82
C GLU A 321 8.81 -3.43 -8.74
N GLN A 322 8.70 -4.58 -8.08
CA GLN A 322 9.67 -5.03 -7.10
C GLN A 322 10.98 -5.56 -7.72
N ASN A 323 10.94 -6.08 -8.95
CA ASN A 323 12.04 -6.81 -9.58
C ASN A 323 12.24 -6.41 -11.06
N HIS A 324 12.94 -5.31 -11.28
CA HIS A 324 13.39 -4.87 -12.60
C HIS A 324 14.78 -4.23 -12.52
N ASP A 325 15.41 -4.02 -13.68
CA ASP A 325 16.58 -3.16 -13.86
C ASP A 325 16.43 -2.34 -15.15
N GLU A 326 17.45 -1.55 -15.51
CA GLU A 326 17.44 -0.71 -16.71
C GLU A 326 17.26 -1.51 -18.02
N ARG A 327 17.50 -2.82 -18.01
CA ARG A 327 17.39 -3.71 -19.18
C ARG A 327 16.02 -4.38 -19.26
N GLY A 328 15.19 -4.29 -18.21
CA GLY A 328 13.83 -4.83 -18.19
C GLY A 328 13.53 -5.71 -16.98
N ILE A 329 12.68 -6.71 -17.19
CA ILE A 329 12.07 -7.48 -16.10
C ILE A 329 13.09 -8.46 -15.48
N ARG A 330 13.01 -8.64 -14.16
CA ARG A 330 13.71 -9.70 -13.43
C ARG A 330 12.71 -10.56 -12.67
N TRP A 331 12.17 -11.58 -13.33
CA TRP A 331 11.18 -12.44 -12.70
C TRP A 331 11.75 -13.18 -11.48
N PRO A 332 10.99 -13.28 -10.38
CA PRO A 332 11.14 -14.40 -9.46
C PRO A 332 11.05 -15.71 -10.25
N ALA A 333 11.90 -16.69 -9.94
CA ALA A 333 11.92 -17.98 -10.62
C ALA A 333 10.52 -18.62 -10.87
N PRO A 334 9.59 -18.68 -9.89
CA PRO A 334 8.27 -19.28 -10.09
C PRO A 334 7.32 -18.46 -10.98
N MET A 335 7.68 -17.23 -11.34
CA MET A 335 6.88 -16.32 -12.16
C MET A 335 7.45 -16.11 -13.57
N ALA A 336 8.64 -16.64 -13.85
CA ALA A 336 9.26 -16.49 -15.16
C ALA A 336 8.41 -17.23 -16.23
N PRO A 337 8.19 -16.62 -17.42
CA PRO A 337 7.39 -17.26 -18.48
C PRO A 337 8.06 -18.50 -19.07
N PHE A 338 9.38 -18.56 -18.97
CA PHE A 338 10.23 -19.71 -19.29
C PHE A 338 11.41 -19.68 -18.31
N GLN A 339 11.97 -20.85 -18.02
CA GLN A 339 13.16 -20.96 -17.17
C GLN A 339 14.44 -20.59 -17.93
N VAL A 340 14.52 -20.96 -19.21
CA VAL A 340 15.68 -20.72 -20.06
C VAL A 340 15.26 -20.32 -21.47
N VAL A 341 16.08 -19.51 -22.14
CA VAL A 341 16.00 -19.26 -23.57
C VAL A 341 17.25 -19.76 -24.29
N LEU A 342 17.05 -20.49 -25.38
CA LEU A 342 18.09 -20.93 -26.30
C LEU A 342 18.16 -19.97 -27.50
N CYS A 343 19.27 -19.26 -27.62
CA CYS A 343 19.52 -18.28 -28.67
C CYS A 343 20.36 -18.90 -29.79
N CYS A 344 19.85 -18.88 -31.01
CA CYS A 344 20.50 -19.49 -32.16
C CYS A 344 21.13 -18.43 -33.07
N ILE A 345 22.45 -18.25 -33.00
CA ILE A 345 23.16 -17.30 -33.86
C ILE A 345 23.53 -17.98 -35.18
N GLY A 346 22.97 -17.49 -36.29
CA GLY A 346 23.31 -17.96 -37.63
C GLY A 346 22.61 -19.24 -38.07
N ALA A 347 21.57 -19.70 -37.36
CA ALA A 347 20.83 -20.93 -37.69
C ALA A 347 20.31 -20.96 -39.15
N ASN A 348 19.90 -19.82 -39.70
CA ASN A 348 19.42 -19.72 -41.09
C ASN A 348 20.50 -20.05 -42.13
N GLN A 349 21.78 -19.98 -41.75
CA GLN A 349 22.92 -20.23 -42.62
C GLN A 349 23.65 -21.52 -42.26
N SER A 350 23.40 -22.07 -41.07
CA SER A 350 24.14 -23.19 -40.51
C SER A 350 23.21 -24.31 -40.05
N PRO A 351 23.06 -25.39 -40.85
CA PRO A 351 22.31 -26.58 -40.44
C PRO A 351 22.82 -27.17 -39.13
N ALA A 352 24.12 -27.11 -38.87
CA ALA A 352 24.72 -27.60 -37.62
C ALA A 352 24.22 -26.82 -36.38
N VAL A 353 24.08 -25.50 -36.47
CA VAL A 353 23.50 -24.69 -35.39
C VAL A 353 22.03 -25.03 -35.17
N ALA A 354 21.26 -25.16 -36.25
CA ALA A 354 19.84 -25.50 -36.16
C ALA A 354 19.62 -26.89 -35.53
N GLU A 355 20.39 -27.89 -35.96
CA GLU A 355 20.31 -29.25 -35.43
C GLU A 355 20.74 -29.34 -33.96
N ALA A 356 21.85 -28.70 -33.59
CA ALA A 356 22.32 -28.68 -32.21
C ALA A 356 21.33 -27.97 -31.28
N ALA A 357 20.72 -26.87 -31.74
CA ALA A 357 19.70 -26.16 -30.98
C ALA A 357 18.45 -26.99 -30.76
N GLU A 358 17.94 -27.63 -31.82
CA GLU A 358 16.76 -28.51 -31.73
C GLU A 358 17.00 -29.72 -30.82
N GLN A 359 18.18 -30.33 -30.89
CA GLN A 359 18.56 -31.44 -30.00
C GLN A 359 18.59 -31.00 -28.54
N LEU A 360 19.24 -29.88 -28.23
CA LEU A 360 19.33 -29.37 -26.87
C LEU A 360 17.97 -28.92 -26.33
N TYR A 361 17.17 -28.26 -27.17
CA TYR A 361 15.79 -27.87 -26.87
C TYR A 361 14.94 -29.08 -26.46
N ARG A 362 14.94 -30.16 -27.25
CA ARG A 362 14.22 -31.41 -26.94
C ARG A 362 14.74 -32.09 -25.68
N ALA A 363 16.07 -32.05 -25.45
CA ALA A 363 16.66 -32.62 -24.25
C ALA A 363 16.22 -31.85 -22.99
N MET A 364 16.17 -30.52 -23.03
CA MET A 364 15.65 -29.68 -21.95
C MET A 364 14.16 -29.93 -21.69
N GLN A 365 13.34 -30.00 -22.75
CA GLN A 365 11.92 -30.33 -22.61
C GLN A 365 11.70 -31.71 -21.99
N SER A 366 12.49 -32.70 -22.41
CA SER A 366 12.42 -34.06 -21.86
C SER A 366 12.83 -34.12 -20.38
N ALA A 367 13.66 -33.16 -19.93
CA ALA A 367 14.02 -32.97 -18.54
C ALA A 367 13.01 -32.14 -17.74
N GLY A 368 11.88 -31.74 -18.34
CA GLY A 368 10.84 -30.94 -17.70
C GLY A 368 11.16 -29.45 -17.57
N ILE A 369 12.16 -28.96 -18.32
CA ILE A 369 12.55 -27.56 -18.29
C ILE A 369 11.69 -26.76 -19.28
N GLU A 370 11.09 -25.67 -18.81
CA GLU A 370 10.36 -24.73 -19.66
C GLU A 370 11.35 -23.88 -20.45
N VAL A 371 11.54 -24.23 -21.72
CA VAL A 371 12.51 -23.61 -22.63
C VAL A 371 11.84 -22.82 -23.74
N ALA A 372 12.28 -21.58 -23.93
CA ALA A 372 12.02 -20.79 -25.13
C ALA A 372 13.15 -21.02 -26.16
N LEU A 373 12.79 -21.12 -27.44
CA LEU A 373 13.74 -21.14 -28.55
C LEU A 373 13.62 -19.81 -29.31
N ASP A 374 14.72 -19.08 -29.43
CA ASP A 374 14.77 -17.88 -30.27
C ASP A 374 15.39 -18.23 -31.64
N ASP A 375 14.52 -18.54 -32.59
CA ASP A 375 14.81 -18.95 -33.96
C ASP A 375 14.55 -17.83 -34.99
N ARG A 376 14.32 -16.60 -34.53
CA ARG A 376 13.90 -15.46 -35.37
C ARG A 376 14.95 -15.02 -36.40
N GLY A 377 16.19 -15.49 -36.27
CA GLY A 377 17.31 -15.10 -37.16
C GLY A 377 17.75 -13.64 -37.00
N LEU A 378 17.49 -13.03 -35.84
CA LEU A 378 17.86 -11.65 -35.55
C LEU A 378 19.36 -11.49 -35.32
N ARG A 379 19.84 -10.24 -35.46
CA ARG A 379 21.21 -9.90 -35.07
C ARG A 379 21.36 -10.02 -33.54
N PRO A 380 22.51 -10.50 -33.02
CA PRO A 380 22.68 -10.77 -31.59
C PRO A 380 22.31 -9.60 -30.66
N GLY A 381 22.68 -8.37 -31.02
CA GLY A 381 22.36 -7.19 -30.19
C GLY A 381 20.86 -6.97 -29.99
N VAL A 382 20.03 -7.13 -31.03
CA VAL A 382 18.57 -6.97 -30.93
C VAL A 382 17.96 -8.16 -30.20
N MET A 383 18.40 -9.38 -30.55
CA MET A 383 17.96 -10.61 -29.89
C MET A 383 18.18 -10.55 -28.38
N PHE A 384 19.38 -10.18 -27.93
CA PHE A 384 19.70 -10.10 -26.52
C PHE A 384 18.93 -8.99 -25.81
N ALA A 385 18.72 -7.83 -26.43
CA ALA A 385 17.92 -6.76 -25.85
C ALA A 385 16.46 -7.20 -25.62
N ASP A 386 15.84 -7.88 -26.59
CA ASP A 386 14.48 -8.40 -26.44
C ASP A 386 14.37 -9.42 -25.29
N LEU A 387 15.32 -10.35 -25.21
CA LEU A 387 15.30 -11.41 -24.20
C LEU A 387 15.62 -10.88 -22.79
N GLU A 388 16.49 -9.87 -22.69
CA GLU A 388 16.75 -9.16 -21.43
C GLU A 388 15.53 -8.35 -20.99
N LEU A 389 14.78 -7.77 -21.94
CA LEU A 389 13.53 -7.06 -21.66
C LEU A 389 12.43 -7.99 -21.14
N ILE A 390 12.23 -9.15 -21.79
CA ILE A 390 11.25 -10.18 -21.40
C ILE A 390 11.61 -10.77 -20.03
N GLY A 391 12.90 -10.84 -19.69
CA GLY A 391 13.37 -11.19 -18.35
C GLY A 391 13.54 -12.69 -18.09
N ILE A 392 13.75 -13.50 -19.14
CA ILE A 392 13.95 -14.96 -18.98
C ILE A 392 15.23 -15.20 -18.13
N PRO A 393 15.16 -15.95 -17.01
CA PRO A 393 16.24 -16.01 -16.02
C PRO A 393 17.57 -16.55 -16.52
N HIS A 394 17.54 -17.46 -17.49
CA HIS A 394 18.73 -18.11 -18.03
C HIS A 394 18.76 -18.00 -19.55
N ARG A 395 19.93 -17.66 -20.11
CA ARG A 395 20.17 -17.60 -21.55
C ARG A 395 21.31 -18.55 -21.90
N LEU A 396 21.10 -19.36 -22.92
CA LEU A 396 22.13 -20.18 -23.57
C LEU A 396 22.26 -19.78 -25.03
N VAL A 397 23.48 -19.61 -25.53
CA VAL A 397 23.73 -19.15 -26.90
C VAL A 397 24.52 -20.20 -27.68
N ILE A 398 23.93 -20.68 -28.76
CA ILE A 398 24.56 -21.58 -29.73
C ILE A 398 24.98 -20.77 -30.95
N SER A 399 26.23 -20.96 -31.37
CA SER A 399 26.81 -20.35 -32.57
C SER A 399 27.76 -21.34 -33.25
N GLU A 400 28.06 -21.15 -34.53
CA GLU A 400 29.05 -21.97 -35.24
C GLU A 400 30.41 -22.00 -34.54
N ARG A 401 30.86 -20.84 -34.04
CA ARG A 401 32.12 -20.74 -33.29
C ARG A 401 32.08 -21.57 -32.01
N GLY A 402 30.98 -21.51 -31.26
CA GLY A 402 30.80 -22.31 -30.04
C GLY A 402 30.83 -23.81 -30.35
N LEU A 403 30.11 -24.25 -31.39
CA LEU A 403 30.09 -25.66 -31.82
C LEU A 403 31.47 -26.16 -32.24
N ALA A 404 32.23 -25.36 -33.00
CA ALA A 404 33.61 -25.70 -33.39
C ALA A 404 34.54 -25.86 -32.18
N GLN A 405 34.24 -25.17 -31.07
CA GLN A 405 34.99 -25.25 -29.81
C GLN A 405 34.37 -26.22 -28.79
N GLN A 406 33.28 -26.91 -29.14
CA GLN A 406 32.50 -27.76 -28.23
C GLN A 406 32.02 -27.04 -26.97
N GLN A 407 31.64 -25.78 -27.11
CA GLN A 407 31.22 -24.89 -26.03
C GLN A 407 29.87 -24.21 -26.33
N ILE A 408 29.16 -23.83 -25.26
CA ILE A 408 27.97 -23.00 -25.29
C ILE A 408 28.17 -21.81 -24.33
N GLU A 409 27.69 -20.64 -24.72
CA GLU A 409 27.74 -19.46 -23.84
C GLU A 409 26.48 -19.44 -22.96
N TYR A 410 26.67 -19.30 -21.66
CA TYR A 410 25.61 -19.12 -20.67
C TYR A 410 25.64 -17.72 -20.06
N ARG A 411 24.46 -17.18 -19.77
CA ARG A 411 24.31 -15.99 -18.94
C ARG A 411 23.03 -16.05 -18.11
N ALA A 412 23.14 -15.84 -16.81
CA ALA A 412 21.97 -15.54 -15.98
C ALA A 412 21.50 -14.09 -16.20
N ARG A 413 20.18 -13.83 -16.19
CA ARG A 413 19.60 -12.49 -16.40
C ARG A 413 20.10 -11.44 -15.40
N SER A 414 20.48 -11.88 -14.20
CA SER A 414 21.06 -11.05 -13.15
C SER A 414 22.57 -10.83 -13.29
N SER A 415 23.26 -11.60 -14.13
CA SER A 415 24.73 -11.55 -14.27
C SER A 415 25.18 -10.45 -15.24
N SER A 416 26.30 -9.80 -14.93
CA SER A 416 27.03 -8.92 -15.84
C SER A 416 27.91 -9.71 -16.84
N GLU A 417 28.32 -10.92 -16.50
CA GLU A 417 29.30 -11.70 -17.25
C GLU A 417 28.71 -12.97 -17.87
N ASN A 418 29.31 -13.38 -18.98
CA ASN A 418 29.04 -14.62 -19.68
C ASN A 418 29.95 -15.73 -19.16
N GLU A 419 29.42 -16.94 -19.03
CA GLU A 419 30.16 -18.15 -18.76
C GLU A 419 30.27 -18.99 -20.04
N LEU A 420 31.37 -19.73 -20.21
CA LEU A 420 31.53 -20.71 -21.28
C LEU A 420 31.43 -22.10 -20.67
N TRP A 421 30.44 -22.86 -21.08
CA TRP A 421 30.21 -24.22 -20.62
C TRP A 421 30.57 -25.22 -21.73
N PRO A 422 31.13 -26.40 -21.40
CA PRO A 422 31.22 -27.50 -22.35
C PRO A 422 29.81 -27.85 -22.87
N LEU A 423 29.66 -27.99 -24.19
CA LEU A 423 28.35 -28.25 -24.81
C LEU A 423 27.71 -29.54 -24.28
N ALA A 424 28.52 -30.58 -24.04
CA ALA A 424 28.06 -31.86 -23.52
C ALA A 424 27.46 -31.75 -22.11
N ASP A 425 27.89 -30.77 -21.32
CA ASP A 425 27.47 -30.58 -19.92
C ASP A 425 26.35 -29.54 -19.78
N ALA A 426 25.93 -28.89 -20.87
CA ALA A 426 25.03 -27.74 -20.85
C ALA A 426 23.71 -28.02 -20.11
N LEU A 427 23.11 -29.19 -20.35
CA LEU A 427 21.86 -29.58 -19.68
C LEU A 427 22.08 -29.80 -18.17
N THR A 428 23.12 -30.54 -17.80
CA THR A 428 23.42 -30.84 -16.39
C THR A 428 23.77 -29.58 -15.61
N GLN A 429 24.56 -28.68 -16.20
CA GLN A 429 24.87 -27.39 -15.58
C GLN A 429 23.62 -26.52 -15.44
N LEU A 430 22.74 -26.48 -16.45
CA LEU A 430 21.48 -25.74 -16.33
C LEU A 430 20.60 -26.29 -15.21
N GLN A 431 20.47 -27.62 -15.10
CA GLN A 431 19.70 -28.26 -14.02
C GLN A 431 20.22 -27.88 -12.64
N GLN A 432 21.54 -27.76 -12.47
CA GLN A 432 22.14 -27.29 -11.21
C GLN A 432 21.83 -25.82 -10.91
N ARG A 433 21.67 -24.97 -11.94
CA ARG A 433 21.30 -23.55 -11.76
C ARG A 433 19.82 -23.32 -11.47
N LEU A 434 18.97 -24.28 -11.82
CA LEU A 434 17.52 -24.22 -11.59
C LEU A 434 17.09 -24.74 -10.21
N GLN A 435 17.99 -25.44 -9.50
CA GLN A 435 17.83 -25.84 -8.10
C GLN A 435 18.15 -24.68 -7.18
#